data_AF-A0A1I5GEF1-F1
#
_entry.id   AF-A0A1I5GEF1-F1
#
_cell.length_a   1.000
_cell.length_b   1.000
_cell.length_c   1.000
_cell.angle_alpha   90.00
_cell.angle_beta   90.00
_cell.angle_gamma   90.00
#
_symmetry.space_group_name_H-M   'P 1'
#
loop_
_entity.id
_entity.type
_entity.pdbx_description
1 polymer ?
#
loop_
_entity_poly.entity_id
_entity_poly.type
_entity_poly.pdbx_seq_one_letter_code
_entity_poly.pdbx_strand_id
1 'polypeptide(L)'
;LYDKIQNIGMEKCVVDAGYKTPAIAKLLLDDGVKPVFPYKRPQTKEGFFKKYEYVYDEYNDCYICPNDQILKYSTTNRDGYKEYKSCGHICEKCEFLGQCTASKNHVKVVTRHVWEEYMEACEDIRHTLGMKDLYSHRKETIERIFGTAKENHGFRYTQMYGKARMIMKVALTFACMNLKKLAKIQQEWELEMA
;
A
#
# COMPACT_ATOMS: atom_id res chain seq x y z
N LEU A 1 -1.46 -16.29 5.82
CA LEU A 1 -2.62 -16.34 4.87
C LEU A 1 -2.10 -16.47 3.46
N TYR A 2 -1.18 -15.59 3.06
CA TYR A 2 -0.50 -15.63 1.77
C TYR A 2 0.13 -17.00 1.45
N ASP A 3 0.85 -17.61 2.39
CA ASP A 3 1.45 -18.95 2.20
C ASP A 3 0.43 -20.06 1.89
N LYS A 4 -0.85 -19.86 2.24
CA LYS A 4 -1.92 -20.82 1.96
C LYS A 4 -2.50 -20.68 0.56
N ILE A 5 -2.26 -19.54 -0.10
CA ILE A 5 -2.84 -19.20 -1.40
C ILE A 5 -1.78 -19.08 -2.52
N GLN A 6 -0.50 -19.19 -2.19
CA GLN A 6 0.61 -19.13 -3.16
C GLN A 6 0.48 -20.15 -4.31
N ASN A 7 -0.03 -21.35 -4.02
CA ASN A 7 -0.12 -22.45 -4.99
C ASN A 7 -1.33 -22.35 -5.94
N ILE A 8 -2.12 -21.28 -5.86
CA ILE A 8 -3.33 -21.11 -6.68
C ILE A 8 -2.97 -20.55 -8.08
N GLY A 9 -1.71 -20.18 -8.33
CA GLY A 9 -1.27 -19.62 -9.60
C GLY A 9 -1.77 -18.18 -9.81
N MET A 10 -1.72 -17.37 -8.75
CA MET A 10 -2.19 -15.98 -8.79
C MET A 10 -1.24 -15.11 -9.63
N GLU A 11 -1.70 -14.62 -10.77
CA GLU A 11 -0.90 -13.70 -11.60
C GLU A 11 -0.88 -12.25 -11.08
N LYS A 12 -2.00 -11.82 -10.48
CA LYS A 12 -2.21 -10.43 -10.03
C LYS A 12 -2.86 -10.42 -8.65
N CYS A 13 -2.34 -9.57 -7.76
CA CYS A 13 -2.89 -9.41 -6.42
C CYS A 13 -3.37 -7.96 -6.23
N VAL A 14 -4.68 -7.78 -6.07
CA VAL A 14 -5.27 -6.47 -5.78
C VAL A 14 -5.42 -6.33 -4.27
N VAL A 15 -4.79 -5.32 -3.67
CA VAL A 15 -4.83 -5.10 -2.22
C VAL A 15 -5.29 -3.70 -1.85
N ASP A 16 -5.77 -3.55 -0.62
CA ASP A 16 -6.16 -2.26 -0.06
C ASP A 16 -4.95 -1.36 0.26
N ALA A 17 -5.20 -0.05 0.42
CA ALA A 17 -4.20 0.94 0.79
C ALA A 17 -3.49 0.62 2.12
N GLY A 18 -4.16 -0.09 3.05
CA GLY A 18 -3.54 -0.54 4.29
C GLY A 18 -2.42 -1.58 4.12
N TYR A 19 -2.39 -2.31 3.00
CA TYR A 19 -1.39 -3.33 2.69
C TYR A 19 -0.29 -2.84 1.74
N LYS A 20 -0.31 -1.55 1.38
CA LYS A 20 0.71 -0.92 0.57
C LYS A 20 1.98 -0.69 1.41
N THR A 21 2.80 -1.73 1.54
CA THR A 21 4.06 -1.70 2.28
C THR A 21 5.20 -2.25 1.42
N PRO A 22 6.45 -1.78 1.64
CA PRO A 22 7.61 -2.29 0.89
C PRO A 22 7.81 -3.80 1.07
N ALA A 23 7.52 -4.36 2.25
CA ALA A 23 7.64 -5.78 2.52
C ALA A 23 6.67 -6.62 1.68
N ILE A 24 5.42 -6.18 1.54
CA ILE A 24 4.41 -6.87 0.73
C ILE A 24 4.70 -6.70 -0.76
N ALA A 25 5.16 -5.52 -1.19
CA ALA A 25 5.59 -5.27 -2.56
C ALA A 25 6.70 -6.25 -2.97
N LYS A 26 7.74 -6.34 -2.15
CA LYS A 26 8.87 -7.25 -2.37
C LYS A 26 8.40 -8.70 -2.45
N LEU A 27 7.64 -9.16 -1.46
CA LEU A 27 7.14 -10.53 -1.41
C LEU A 27 6.38 -10.91 -2.69
N LEU A 28 5.44 -10.07 -3.13
CA LEU A 28 4.63 -10.35 -4.32
C LEU A 28 5.47 -10.37 -5.59
N LEU A 29 6.36 -9.39 -5.76
CA LEU A 29 7.19 -9.28 -6.95
C LEU A 29 8.25 -10.40 -7.03
N ASP A 30 8.87 -10.77 -5.91
CA ASP A 30 9.82 -11.89 -5.83
C ASP A 30 9.12 -13.22 -6.19
N ASP A 31 7.84 -13.37 -5.85
CA ASP A 31 7.01 -14.54 -6.21
C ASP A 31 6.42 -14.46 -7.64
N GLY A 32 6.76 -13.42 -8.42
CA GLY A 32 6.26 -13.22 -9.78
C GLY A 32 4.79 -12.78 -9.86
N VAL A 33 4.17 -12.44 -8.74
CA VAL A 33 2.80 -11.93 -8.65
C VAL A 33 2.80 -10.42 -8.84
N LYS A 34 1.98 -9.89 -9.76
CA LYS A 34 1.89 -8.44 -9.98
C LYS A 34 1.01 -7.76 -8.92
N PRO A 35 1.56 -6.92 -8.02
CA PRO A 35 0.76 -6.15 -7.08
C PRO A 35 0.02 -5.01 -7.78
N VAL A 36 -1.28 -4.88 -7.52
CA VAL A 36 -2.10 -3.74 -7.96
C VAL A 36 -2.47 -2.92 -6.74
N PHE A 37 -1.63 -1.93 -6.43
CA PHE A 37 -1.80 -1.06 -5.27
C PHE A 37 -2.55 0.23 -5.64
N PRO A 38 -3.30 0.83 -4.69
CA PRO A 38 -3.88 2.14 -4.90
C PRO A 38 -2.83 3.26 -4.87
N TYR A 39 -3.20 4.39 -5.47
CA TYR A 39 -2.47 5.64 -5.23
C TYR A 39 -2.52 6.00 -3.75
N LYS A 40 -1.38 6.41 -3.22
CA LYS A 40 -1.32 7.08 -1.93
C LYS A 40 -0.64 8.42 -2.15
N ARG A 41 -1.37 9.51 -1.91
CA ARG A 41 -0.80 10.86 -2.00
C ARG A 41 0.36 10.97 -0.99
N PRO A 42 1.52 11.51 -1.39
CA PRO A 42 2.60 11.80 -0.45
C PRO A 42 2.09 12.69 0.69
N GLN A 43 2.39 12.30 1.92
CA GLN A 43 2.04 13.08 3.12
C GLN A 43 3.24 13.99 3.45
N THR A 44 3.18 15.22 3.00
CA THR A 44 4.12 16.29 3.37
C THR A 44 3.35 17.41 4.03
N LYS A 45 3.98 18.11 4.98
CA LYS A 45 3.38 19.29 5.61
C LYS A 45 3.06 20.35 4.55
N GLU A 46 1.93 21.02 4.70
CA GLU A 46 1.55 22.11 3.79
C GLU A 46 2.60 23.24 3.83
N GLY A 47 2.88 23.84 2.67
CA GLY A 47 3.90 24.88 2.50
C GLY A 47 5.35 24.39 2.41
N PHE A 48 5.60 23.09 2.58
CA PHE A 48 6.94 22.50 2.42
C PHE A 48 7.11 21.79 1.07
N PHE A 49 8.35 21.71 0.60
CA PHE A 49 8.70 20.90 -0.56
C PHE A 49 8.35 19.42 -0.33
N LYS A 50 7.64 18.86 -1.30
CA LYS A 50 7.15 17.48 -1.33
C LYS A 50 8.25 16.53 -1.79
N LYS A 51 8.10 15.23 -1.47
CA LYS A 51 9.11 14.20 -1.78
C LYS A 51 9.48 14.15 -3.26
N TYR A 52 8.51 14.33 -4.16
CA TYR A 52 8.75 14.27 -5.62
C TYR A 52 9.58 15.43 -6.16
N GLU A 53 9.78 16.50 -5.39
CA GLU A 53 10.63 17.63 -5.77
C GLU A 53 12.11 17.35 -5.45
N TYR A 54 12.40 16.25 -4.75
CA TYR A 54 13.76 15.75 -4.54
C TYR A 54 14.01 14.61 -5.52
N VAL A 55 14.95 14.82 -6.43
CA VAL A 55 15.29 13.83 -7.46
C VAL A 55 16.31 12.86 -6.89
N TYR A 56 16.06 11.57 -7.04
CA TYR A 56 17.03 10.54 -6.67
C TYR A 56 17.94 10.27 -7.87
N ASP A 57 19.25 10.37 -7.66
CA ASP A 57 20.27 9.96 -8.61
C ASP A 57 20.79 8.58 -8.23
N GLU A 58 20.39 7.58 -9.02
CA GLU A 58 20.77 6.18 -8.85
C GLU A 58 22.27 5.94 -9.03
N TYR A 59 22.92 6.69 -9.93
CA TYR A 59 24.33 6.48 -10.26
C TYR A 59 25.24 6.93 -9.12
N ASN A 60 24.91 8.06 -8.49
CA ASN A 60 25.70 8.63 -7.40
C ASN A 60 25.17 8.29 -5.98
N ASP A 61 24.10 7.50 -5.88
CA ASP A 61 23.36 7.19 -4.62
C ASP A 61 23.15 8.45 -3.77
N CYS A 62 22.49 9.45 -4.34
CA CYS A 62 22.24 10.72 -3.68
C CYS A 62 20.89 11.33 -4.07
N TYR A 63 20.42 12.28 -3.27
CA TYR A 63 19.25 13.09 -3.60
C TYR A 63 19.66 14.50 -4.02
N ILE A 64 19.03 15.04 -5.03
CA ILE A 64 19.22 16.42 -5.49
C ILE A 64 17.99 17.21 -5.04
N CYS A 65 18.21 18.33 -4.34
CA CYS A 65 17.14 19.19 -3.89
C CYS A 65 16.69 20.18 -4.99
N PRO A 66 15.55 20.88 -4.81
CA PRO A 66 15.07 21.88 -5.77
C PRO A 66 16.02 23.06 -6.06
N ASN A 67 17.06 23.24 -5.22
CA ASN A 67 18.09 24.25 -5.37
C ASN A 67 19.43 23.64 -5.83
N ASP A 68 19.37 22.48 -6.50
CA ASP A 68 20.50 21.75 -7.08
C ASP A 68 21.62 21.37 -6.09
N GLN A 69 21.30 21.26 -4.80
CA GLN A 69 22.23 20.79 -3.78
C GLN A 69 22.08 19.29 -3.53
N ILE A 70 23.23 18.63 -3.37
CA ILE A 70 23.32 17.19 -3.14
C ILE A 70 23.08 16.87 -1.65
N LEU A 71 22.19 15.93 -1.40
CA LEU A 71 21.95 15.26 -0.13
C LEU A 71 22.65 13.90 -0.19
N LYS A 72 23.71 13.75 0.59
CA LYS A 72 24.53 12.53 0.62
C LYS A 72 23.91 11.48 1.52
N TYR A 73 24.08 10.22 1.17
CA TYR A 73 23.79 9.10 2.05
C TYR A 73 24.54 9.26 3.39
N SER A 74 23.82 9.10 4.49
CA SER A 74 24.36 9.24 5.85
C SER A 74 24.36 7.90 6.59
N THR A 75 23.21 7.25 6.68
CA THR A 75 23.07 6.00 7.43
C THR A 75 21.81 5.26 7.01
N THR A 76 21.72 3.99 7.37
CA THR A 76 20.48 3.21 7.25
C THR A 76 19.99 2.90 8.66
N ASN A 77 18.73 3.23 8.94
CA ASN A 77 18.12 2.95 10.24
C ASN A 77 17.77 1.46 10.40
N ARG A 78 17.41 1.05 11.62
CA ARG A 78 17.03 -0.36 11.91
C ARG A 78 15.76 -0.80 11.19
N ASP A 79 14.91 0.15 10.81
CA ASP A 79 13.65 -0.08 10.10
C ASP A 79 13.84 -0.19 8.58
N GLY A 80 15.08 -0.17 8.07
CA GLY A 80 15.39 -0.34 6.65
C GLY A 80 15.24 0.92 5.79
N TYR A 81 15.31 2.11 6.38
CA TYR A 81 15.34 3.39 5.66
C TYR A 81 16.75 3.94 5.56
N LYS A 82 17.18 4.22 4.33
CA LYS A 82 18.36 5.03 4.04
C LYS A 82 18.04 6.50 4.27
N GLU A 83 18.90 7.19 5.02
CA GLU A 83 18.82 8.61 5.29
C GLU A 83 19.81 9.39 4.43
N TYR A 84 19.31 10.40 3.72
CA TYR A 84 20.11 11.33 2.92
C TYR A 84 20.04 12.71 3.55
N LYS A 85 21.20 13.33 3.82
CA LYS A 85 21.31 14.56 4.59
C LYS A 85 21.93 15.68 3.78
N SER A 86 21.37 16.88 3.90
CA SER A 86 21.97 18.10 3.35
C SER A 86 23.07 18.66 4.27
N CYS A 87 23.95 19.49 3.72
CA CYS A 87 24.94 20.22 4.50
C CYS A 87 24.30 21.46 5.14
N GLY A 88 24.20 21.49 6.48
CA GLY A 88 23.57 22.60 7.22
C GLY A 88 24.18 23.98 6.90
N HIS A 89 25.50 24.08 6.80
CA HIS A 89 26.20 25.33 6.47
C HIS A 89 25.84 25.92 5.10
N ILE A 90 25.50 25.06 4.13
CA ILE A 90 25.07 25.50 2.80
C ILE A 90 23.60 25.90 2.86
N CYS A 91 22.78 25.10 3.55
CA CYS A 91 21.35 25.34 3.69
C CYS A 91 20.99 26.57 4.53
N GLU A 92 21.83 26.97 5.47
CA GLU A 92 21.64 28.19 6.28
C GLU A 92 21.51 29.45 5.42
N LYS A 93 22.22 29.50 4.29
CA LYS A 93 22.19 30.62 3.34
C LYS A 93 21.18 30.44 2.22
N CYS A 94 20.36 29.39 2.26
CA CYS A 94 19.43 29.05 1.19
C CYS A 94 18.16 29.90 1.27
N GLU A 95 17.77 30.53 0.15
CA GLU A 95 16.55 31.34 0.04
C GLU A 95 15.28 30.54 0.34
N PHE A 96 15.29 29.24 0.00
CA PHE A 96 14.15 28.35 0.19
C PHE A 96 14.14 27.62 1.55
N LEU A 97 15.00 28.00 2.50
CA LEU A 97 15.13 27.32 3.79
C LEU A 97 13.78 27.16 4.51
N GLY A 98 12.96 28.22 4.52
CA GLY A 98 11.64 28.23 5.16
C GLY A 98 10.63 27.25 4.56
N GLN A 99 10.79 26.88 3.28
CA GLN A 99 9.96 25.87 2.59
C GLN A 99 10.61 24.48 2.59
N CYS A 100 11.91 24.39 2.89
CA CYS A 100 12.67 23.14 2.83
C CYS A 100 12.67 22.36 4.14
N THR A 101 13.04 23.01 5.25
CA THR A 101 13.21 22.35 6.55
C THR A 101 12.96 23.31 7.72
N ALA A 102 12.32 22.81 8.77
CA ALA A 102 12.16 23.51 10.04
C ALA A 102 13.18 23.03 11.11
N SER A 103 14.24 22.33 10.68
CA SER A 103 15.29 21.84 11.58
C SER A 103 16.12 22.99 12.14
N LYS A 104 16.43 22.95 13.44
CA LYS A 104 17.28 23.93 14.12
C LYS A 104 18.70 24.01 13.53
N ASN A 105 19.19 22.90 12.97
CA ASN A 105 20.53 22.82 12.38
C ASN A 105 20.52 23.09 10.86
N HIS A 106 19.39 23.52 10.31
CA HIS A 106 19.19 23.77 8.86
C HIS A 106 19.47 22.55 7.97
N VAL A 107 19.47 21.33 8.54
CA VAL A 107 19.66 20.08 7.80
C VAL A 107 18.31 19.55 7.33
N LYS A 108 18.21 19.26 6.03
CA LYS A 108 17.13 18.48 5.43
C LYS A 108 17.52 17.00 5.45
N VAL A 109 16.56 16.16 5.86
CA VAL A 109 16.69 14.71 5.80
C VAL A 109 15.61 14.18 4.85
N VAL A 110 16.03 13.40 3.86
CA VAL A 110 15.15 12.63 2.97
C VAL A 110 15.38 11.16 3.25
N THR A 111 14.30 10.39 3.38
CA THR A 111 14.35 8.95 3.63
C THR A 111 13.86 8.16 2.42
N ARG A 112 14.58 7.10 2.08
CA ARG A 112 14.23 6.13 1.04
C ARG A 112 14.31 4.73 1.65
N HIS A 113 13.26 3.91 1.48
CA HIS A 113 13.31 2.54 1.99
C HIS A 113 14.30 1.72 1.15
N VAL A 114 14.97 0.71 1.74
CA VAL A 114 15.89 -0.18 0.99
C VAL A 114 15.16 -0.92 -0.13
N TRP A 115 13.87 -1.16 0.03
CA TRP A 115 12.98 -1.74 -0.99
C TRP A 115 12.09 -0.71 -1.71
N GLU A 116 12.52 0.56 -1.81
CA GLU A 116 11.75 1.58 -2.54
C GLU A 116 11.61 1.23 -4.03
N GLU A 117 12.61 0.59 -4.64
CA GLU A 117 12.57 0.16 -6.05
C GLU A 117 11.39 -0.79 -6.33
N TYR A 118 11.09 -1.69 -5.39
CA TYR A 118 9.90 -2.54 -5.48
C TYR A 118 8.61 -1.73 -5.43
N MET A 119 8.58 -0.64 -4.65
CA MET A 119 7.43 0.26 -4.57
C MET A 119 7.26 1.09 -5.85
N GLU A 120 8.37 1.51 -6.46
CA GLU A 120 8.38 2.21 -7.75
C GLU A 120 7.87 1.29 -8.87
N ALA A 121 8.34 0.04 -8.92
CA ALA A 121 7.82 -0.98 -9.84
C ALA A 121 6.30 -1.21 -9.66
N CYS A 122 5.78 -1.19 -8.42
CA CYS A 122 4.34 -1.28 -8.17
C CYS A 122 3.58 -0.08 -8.76
N GLU A 123 4.14 1.14 -8.70
CA GLU A 123 3.52 2.32 -9.30
C GLU A 123 3.52 2.23 -10.83
N ASP A 124 4.59 1.74 -11.45
CA ASP A 124 4.65 1.51 -12.89
C ASP A 124 3.60 0.50 -13.35
N ILE A 125 3.44 -0.61 -12.60
CA ILE A 125 2.38 -1.59 -12.83
C ILE A 125 1.01 -0.90 -12.77
N ARG A 126 0.78 -0.04 -11.78
CA ARG A 126 -0.49 0.68 -11.64
C ARG A 126 -0.78 1.60 -12.84
N HIS A 127 0.25 2.18 -13.46
CA HIS A 127 0.12 3.01 -14.65
C HIS A 127 -0.07 2.20 -15.95
N THR A 128 0.09 0.88 -15.91
CA THR A 128 -0.16 0.00 -17.05
C THR A 128 -1.64 -0.07 -17.42
N LEU A 129 -1.93 -0.21 -18.72
CA LEU A 129 -3.30 -0.31 -19.25
C LEU A 129 -4.11 -1.43 -18.57
N GLY A 130 -5.37 -1.14 -18.23
CA GLY A 130 -6.31 -2.08 -17.62
C GLY A 130 -6.14 -2.31 -16.11
N MET A 131 -5.04 -1.87 -15.48
CA MET A 131 -4.83 -2.10 -14.03
C MET A 131 -5.74 -1.24 -13.16
N LYS A 132 -6.08 -0.03 -13.63
CA LYS A 132 -7.05 0.85 -12.94
C LYS A 132 -8.45 0.26 -12.93
N ASP A 133 -8.87 -0.35 -14.05
CA ASP A 133 -10.18 -0.99 -14.18
C ASP A 133 -10.23 -2.25 -13.32
N LEU A 134 -9.16 -3.07 -13.34
CA LEU A 134 -9.03 -4.22 -12.46
C LEU A 134 -9.12 -3.84 -10.98
N TYR A 135 -8.48 -2.74 -10.57
CA TYR A 135 -8.57 -2.22 -9.21
C TYR A 135 -10.00 -1.80 -8.84
N SER A 136 -10.79 -1.30 -9.79
CA SER A 136 -12.15 -0.84 -9.54
C SER A 136 -13.10 -1.97 -9.09
N HIS A 137 -12.92 -3.17 -9.63
CA HIS A 137 -13.73 -4.36 -9.29
C HIS A 137 -13.55 -4.85 -7.85
N ARG A 138 -12.49 -4.40 -7.15
CA ARG A 138 -12.23 -4.75 -5.74
C ARG A 138 -13.42 -4.39 -4.82
N LYS A 139 -14.14 -3.31 -5.14
CA LYS A 139 -15.29 -2.85 -4.35
C LYS A 139 -16.49 -3.80 -4.46
N GLU A 140 -16.59 -4.57 -5.54
CA GLU A 140 -17.78 -5.39 -5.82
C GLU A 140 -17.84 -6.65 -4.96
N THR A 141 -16.69 -7.26 -4.70
CA THR A 141 -16.64 -8.55 -4.01
C THR A 141 -16.69 -8.38 -2.50
N ILE A 142 -15.67 -7.78 -1.91
CA ILE A 142 -15.49 -7.86 -0.46
C ILE A 142 -16.36 -6.86 0.32
N GLU A 143 -16.56 -5.65 -0.21
CA GLU A 143 -17.36 -4.62 0.46
C GLU A 143 -18.83 -5.04 0.56
N ARG A 144 -19.37 -5.72 -0.47
CA ARG A 144 -20.74 -6.26 -0.48
C ARG A 144 -20.94 -7.35 0.58
N ILE A 145 -19.94 -8.23 0.73
CA ILE A 145 -19.95 -9.29 1.76
C ILE A 145 -19.94 -8.66 3.15
N PHE A 146 -19.05 -7.69 3.39
CA PHE A 146 -19.00 -7.00 4.68
C PHE A 146 -20.27 -6.20 4.98
N GLY A 147 -20.86 -5.55 3.97
CA GLY A 147 -22.15 -4.86 4.10
C GLY A 147 -23.26 -5.84 4.51
N THR A 148 -23.37 -6.98 3.82
CA THR A 148 -24.35 -8.02 4.15
C THR A 148 -24.15 -8.56 5.57
N ALA A 149 -22.91 -8.80 5.98
CA ALA A 149 -22.61 -9.23 7.34
C ALA A 149 -23.06 -8.18 8.38
N LYS A 150 -22.80 -6.89 8.13
CA LYS A 150 -23.17 -5.80 9.04
C LYS A 150 -24.68 -5.62 9.14
N GLU A 151 -25.37 -5.49 8.01
CA GLU A 151 -26.81 -5.20 7.99
C GLU A 151 -27.66 -6.41 8.32
N ASN A 152 -27.37 -7.58 7.72
CA ASN A 152 -28.27 -8.74 7.79
C ASN A 152 -27.86 -9.77 8.85
N HIS A 153 -26.63 -9.71 9.36
CA HIS A 153 -26.11 -10.66 10.34
C HIS A 153 -25.61 -10.01 11.65
N GLY A 154 -25.95 -8.73 11.86
CA GLY A 154 -25.73 -8.04 13.12
C GLY A 154 -24.25 -7.87 13.48
N PHE A 155 -23.37 -7.69 12.49
CA PHE A 155 -21.94 -7.43 12.71
C PHE A 155 -21.62 -5.94 12.94
N ARG A 156 -22.63 -5.08 13.08
CA ARG A 156 -22.42 -3.70 13.55
C ARG A 156 -21.88 -3.66 14.99
N TYR A 157 -22.24 -4.65 15.81
CA TYR A 157 -21.79 -4.75 17.20
C TYR A 157 -21.35 -6.18 17.54
N THR A 158 -20.47 -6.31 18.52
CA THR A 158 -20.09 -7.62 19.08
C THR A 158 -21.21 -8.14 19.99
N GLN A 159 -21.92 -9.17 19.54
CA GLN A 159 -23.08 -9.73 20.26
C GLN A 159 -22.73 -10.86 21.23
N MET A 160 -21.50 -11.39 21.18
CA MET A 160 -21.05 -12.48 22.04
C MET A 160 -19.90 -12.00 22.93
N TYR A 161 -19.86 -12.51 24.16
CA TYR A 161 -18.77 -12.25 25.08
C TYR A 161 -17.60 -13.20 24.82
N GLY A 162 -16.40 -12.63 24.71
CA GLY A 162 -15.15 -13.37 24.54
C GLY A 162 -14.80 -13.71 23.10
N LYS A 163 -13.49 -13.76 22.83
CA LYS A 163 -12.92 -13.98 21.49
C LYS A 163 -13.38 -15.30 20.86
N ALA A 164 -13.41 -16.39 21.63
CA ALA A 164 -13.79 -17.71 21.13
C ALA A 164 -15.22 -17.76 20.57
N ARG A 165 -16.19 -17.21 21.32
CA ARG A 165 -17.60 -17.17 20.90
C ARG A 165 -17.80 -16.24 19.71
N MET A 166 -17.11 -15.10 19.67
CA MET A 166 -17.16 -14.21 18.51
C MET A 166 -16.55 -14.86 17.25
N ILE A 167 -15.44 -15.59 17.37
CA ILE A 167 -14.86 -16.35 16.25
C ILE A 167 -15.85 -17.38 15.71
N MET A 168 -16.53 -18.12 16.60
CA MET A 168 -17.54 -19.10 16.20
C MET A 168 -18.70 -18.43 15.44
N LYS A 169 -19.22 -17.30 15.95
CA LYS A 169 -20.27 -16.52 15.26
C LYS A 169 -19.82 -16.08 13.87
N VAL A 170 -18.60 -15.55 13.76
CA VAL A 170 -17.99 -15.14 12.49
C VAL A 170 -17.95 -16.31 11.51
N ALA A 171 -17.37 -17.44 11.92
CA ALA A 171 -17.22 -18.63 11.08
C ALA A 171 -18.57 -19.16 10.58
N LEU A 172 -19.56 -19.31 11.47
CA LEU A 172 -20.90 -19.77 11.10
C LEU A 172 -21.60 -18.81 10.14
N THR A 173 -21.48 -17.50 10.37
CA THR A 173 -22.10 -16.50 9.48
C THR A 173 -21.50 -16.58 8.08
N PHE A 174 -20.18 -16.58 7.97
CA PHE A 174 -19.53 -16.66 6.66
C PHE A 174 -19.77 -18.01 5.96
N ALA A 175 -19.87 -19.11 6.71
CA ALA A 175 -20.30 -20.40 6.16
C ALA A 175 -21.72 -20.32 5.57
N CYS A 176 -22.69 -19.76 6.31
CA CYS A 176 -24.04 -19.54 5.80
C CYS A 176 -24.08 -18.63 4.57
N MET A 177 -23.27 -17.56 4.54
CA MET A 177 -23.16 -16.67 3.39
C MET A 177 -22.58 -17.38 2.16
N ASN A 178 -21.57 -18.22 2.35
CA ASN A 178 -20.99 -19.04 1.28
C ASN A 178 -22.01 -20.05 0.73
N LEU A 179 -22.80 -20.71 1.59
CA LEU A 179 -23.87 -21.61 1.17
C LEU A 179 -24.95 -20.87 0.36
N LYS A 180 -25.37 -19.67 0.79
CA LYS A 180 -26.29 -18.82 0.01
C LYS A 180 -25.73 -18.46 -1.36
N LYS A 181 -24.43 -18.17 -1.45
CA LYS A 181 -23.76 -17.87 -2.72
C LYS A 181 -23.74 -19.11 -3.63
N LEU A 182 -23.43 -20.28 -3.08
CA LEU A 182 -23.38 -21.54 -3.82
C LEU A 182 -24.77 -21.91 -4.39
N ALA A 183 -25.83 -21.76 -3.61
CA ALA A 183 -27.19 -22.01 -4.08
C ALA A 183 -27.60 -21.10 -5.25
N LYS A 184 -27.20 -19.82 -5.22
CA LYS A 184 -27.45 -18.89 -6.34
C LYS A 184 -26.70 -19.27 -7.61
N ILE A 185 -25.43 -19.66 -7.48
CA ILE A 185 -24.62 -20.09 -8.62
C ILE A 185 -25.22 -21.35 -9.26
N GLN A 186 -25.68 -22.31 -8.44
CA GLN A 186 -26.36 -23.51 -8.96
C GLN A 186 -27.63 -23.16 -9.73
N GLN A 187 -28.45 -22.26 -9.20
CA GLN A 187 -29.67 -21.81 -9.88
C GLN A 187 -29.37 -21.10 -11.21
N GLU A 188 -28.34 -20.25 -11.26
CA GLU A 188 -27.91 -19.57 -12.48
C GLU A 188 -27.38 -20.58 -13.53
N TRP A 189 -26.59 -21.56 -13.11
CA TRP A 189 -26.10 -22.62 -14.00
C TRP A 189 -27.20 -23.53 -14.54
N GLU A 190 -28.20 -23.88 -13.72
CA GLU A 190 -29.36 -24.64 -14.16
C GLU A 190 -30.19 -23.86 -15.20
N LEU A 191 -30.24 -22.52 -15.10
CA LEU A 191 -30.91 -21.65 -16.06
C LEU A 191 -30.11 -21.43 -17.35
N GLU A 192 -28.77 -21.45 -17.30
CA GLU A 192 -27.91 -21.32 -18.48
C GLU A 192 -27.85 -22.61 -19.32
N MET A 193 -28.14 -23.77 -18.73
CA MET A 193 -28.16 -25.07 -19.42
C MET A 193 -29.56 -25.47 -19.93
N ALA A 194 -30.61 -24.73 -19.59
CA ALA A 194 -32.00 -24.97 -20.00
C ALA A 194 -32.39 -24.08 -21.20
#